data_AF-X0SGL1-F1
#
_entry.id   AF-X0SGL1-F1
#
_cell.length_a   1.000
_cell.length_b   1.000
_cell.length_c   1.000
_cell.angle_alpha   90.00
_cell.angle_beta   90.00
_cell.angle_gamma   90.00
#
_symmetry.space_group_name_H-M   'P 1'
#
loop_
_entity.id
_entity.type
_entity.pdbx_description
1 polymer ?
#
loop_
_entity_poly.entity_id
_entity_poly.type
_entity_poly.pdbx_seq_one_letter_code
_entity_poly.pdbx_strand_id
1 'polypeptide(L)'
;MAKANLIDKLARRLPAEARAAFVAITNAARADGLTLYLVGGSLRDLLLSRPTLDVDLTLEGDAPTLAQRVAAGLPGVQCLIHSAFRTATLKGSSFRLDVTTARAEIY
;
A
#
# COMPACT_ATOMS: atom_id res chain seq x y z
N MET A 1 -6.34 25.26 -7.54
CA MET A 1 -6.60 24.46 -6.33
C MET A 1 -5.64 23.28 -6.32
N ALA A 2 -4.88 23.07 -5.24
CA ALA A 2 -4.11 21.83 -5.09
C ALA A 2 -5.10 20.66 -5.08
N LYS A 3 -4.91 19.66 -5.96
CA LYS A 3 -5.73 18.45 -5.95
C LYS A 3 -5.59 17.79 -4.58
N ALA A 4 -6.71 17.47 -3.94
CA ALA A 4 -6.70 16.78 -2.66
C ALA A 4 -5.98 15.42 -2.82
N ASN A 5 -4.90 15.21 -2.07
CA ASN A 5 -4.21 13.94 -2.07
C ASN A 5 -4.99 12.94 -1.19
N LEU A 6 -5.62 11.96 -1.82
CA LEU A 6 -6.41 10.94 -1.13
C LEU A 6 -5.54 10.00 -0.28
N ILE A 7 -4.24 9.87 -0.58
CA ILE A 7 -3.28 9.10 0.22
C ILE A 7 -3.17 9.70 1.63
N ASP A 8 -3.04 11.03 1.75
CA ASP A 8 -2.95 11.68 3.07
C ASP A 8 -4.27 11.60 3.85
N LYS A 9 -5.41 11.59 3.13
CA LYS A 9 -6.73 11.40 3.73
C LYS A 9 -6.89 9.98 4.29
N LEU A 10 -6.42 8.97 3.56
CA LEU A 10 -6.45 7.58 3.99
C LEU A 10 -5.55 7.37 5.22
N ALA A 11 -4.32 7.87 5.18
CA ALA A 11 -3.37 7.72 6.28
C ALA A 11 -3.94 8.19 7.63
N ARG A 12 -4.71 9.28 7.66
CA ARG A 12 -5.35 9.81 8.87
C ARG A 12 -6.49 8.95 9.43
N ARG A 13 -7.09 8.08 8.61
CA ARG A 13 -8.19 7.19 8.99
C ARG A 13 -7.74 5.79 9.39
N LEU A 14 -6.49 5.44 9.10
CA LEU A 14 -5.93 4.13 9.45
C LEU A 14 -5.57 4.07 10.95
N PRO A 15 -5.76 2.92 11.60
CA PRO A 15 -5.20 2.65 12.94
C PRO A 15 -3.69 2.82 12.98
N ALA A 16 -3.11 3.00 14.17
CA ALA A 16 -1.69 3.34 14.33
C ALA A 16 -0.73 2.38 13.61
N GLU A 17 -0.96 1.06 13.73
CA GLU A 17 -0.12 0.02 13.11
C GLU A 17 -0.19 0.08 11.58
N ALA A 18 -1.42 0.09 11.03
CA ALA A 18 -1.67 0.19 9.60
C ALA A 18 -1.11 1.50 9.00
N ARG A 19 -1.27 2.61 9.74
CA ARG A 19 -0.75 3.92 9.36
C ARG A 19 0.78 3.92 9.31
N ALA A 20 1.45 3.27 10.25
CA ALA A 20 2.91 3.16 10.25
C ALA A 20 3.40 2.41 9.00
N ALA A 21 2.79 1.26 8.67
CA ALA A 21 3.12 0.51 7.46
C ALA A 21 2.83 1.30 6.18
N PHE A 22 1.67 1.95 6.09
CA PHE A 22 1.27 2.78 4.96
C PHE A 22 2.22 3.97 4.72
N VAL A 23 2.60 4.67 5.79
CA VAL A 23 3.55 5.79 5.71
C VAL A 23 4.94 5.29 5.32
N ALA A 24 5.40 4.17 5.89
CA ALA A 24 6.69 3.59 5.57
C ALA A 24 6.80 3.23 4.08
N ILE A 25 5.79 2.56 3.51
CA ILE A 25 5.82 2.19 2.10
C ILE A 25 5.69 3.39 1.16
N THR A 26 4.88 4.39 1.53
CA THR A 26 4.75 5.62 0.75
C THR A 26 6.05 6.41 0.72
N ASN A 27 6.74 6.51 1.86
CA ASN A 27 8.04 7.18 1.95
C ASN A 27 9.13 6.40 1.20
N ALA A 28 9.13 5.08 1.29
CA ALA A 28 10.08 4.24 0.57
C ALA A 28 9.90 4.34 -0.95
N ALA A 29 8.66 4.32 -1.45
CA ALA A 29 8.38 4.53 -2.87
C ALA A 29 8.85 5.93 -3.33
N ARG A 30 8.54 6.97 -2.54
CA ARG A 30 8.97 8.35 -2.85
C ARG A 30 10.49 8.49 -2.87
N ALA A 31 11.19 7.88 -1.91
CA ALA A 31 12.65 7.92 -1.84
C ALA A 31 13.32 7.27 -3.05
N ASP A 32 12.70 6.21 -3.58
CA ASP A 32 13.17 5.49 -4.77
C ASP A 32 12.71 6.14 -6.09
N GLY A 33 11.96 7.24 -6.03
CA GLY A 33 11.38 7.90 -7.22
C GLY A 33 10.30 7.06 -7.92
N LEU A 34 9.69 6.09 -7.23
CA LEU A 34 8.65 5.22 -7.76
C LEU A 34 7.27 5.81 -7.52
N THR A 35 6.36 5.63 -8.48
CA THR A 35 4.97 6.06 -8.35
C THR A 35 4.13 4.98 -7.66
N LEU A 36 3.42 5.38 -6.61
CA LEU A 36 2.52 4.53 -5.84
C LEU A 36 1.09 5.09 -5.91
N TYR A 37 0.14 4.24 -6.25
CA TYR A 37 -1.25 4.60 -6.46
C TYR A 37 -2.16 3.86 -5.48
N LEU A 38 -3.14 4.57 -4.91
CA LEU A 38 -4.27 3.96 -4.22
C LEU A 38 -5.32 3.54 -5.25
N VAL A 39 -5.70 2.27 -5.25
CA VAL A 39 -6.60 1.70 -6.27
C VAL A 39 -7.73 0.87 -5.63
N GLY A 40 -8.58 0.29 -6.47
CA GLY A 40 -9.49 -0.77 -6.05
C GLY A 40 -10.57 -0.38 -5.04
N GLY A 41 -10.96 -1.35 -4.22
CA GLY A 41 -12.03 -1.20 -3.23
C GLY A 41 -11.68 -0.18 -2.15
N SER A 42 -10.40 -0.13 -1.77
CA SER A 42 -9.90 0.80 -0.76
C SER A 42 -10.14 2.29 -1.13
N LEU A 43 -9.97 2.64 -2.42
CA LEU A 43 -10.29 3.97 -2.93
C LEU A 43 -11.80 4.27 -2.84
N ARG A 44 -12.64 3.34 -3.29
CA ARG A 44 -14.11 3.46 -3.20
C ARG A 44 -14.55 3.67 -1.75
N ASP A 45 -14.06 2.84 -0.83
CA ASP A 45 -14.50 2.84 0.55
C ASP A 45 -14.04 4.11 1.29
N LEU A 46 -12.85 4.64 0.95
CA LEU A 46 -12.40 5.97 1.39
C LEU A 46 -13.36 7.09 0.95
N LEU A 47 -13.78 7.07 -0.32
CA LEU A 47 -14.70 8.07 -0.88
C LEU A 47 -16.10 7.98 -0.25
N LEU A 48 -16.57 6.77 0.01
CA LEU A 48 -17.85 6.51 0.69
C LEU A 48 -17.79 6.65 2.22
N SER A 49 -16.62 7.00 2.78
CA SER A 49 -16.39 7.08 4.23
C SER A 49 -16.76 5.80 4.99
N ARG A 50 -16.51 4.65 4.38
CA ARG A 50 -16.58 3.35 5.03
C ARG A 50 -15.23 3.07 5.71
N PRO A 51 -15.22 2.43 6.88
CA PRO A 51 -13.98 1.96 7.48
C PRO A 51 -13.34 0.92 6.55
N THR A 52 -12.03 1.03 6.32
CA THR A 52 -11.25 -0.01 5.64
C THR A 52 -9.96 -0.27 6.39
N LEU A 53 -9.64 -1.56 6.57
CA LEU A 53 -8.36 -2.06 7.07
C LEU A 53 -7.63 -2.86 5.98
N ASP A 54 -8.20 -2.88 4.77
CA ASP A 54 -7.67 -3.54 3.58
C ASP A 54 -7.36 -2.46 2.55
N VAL A 55 -6.07 -2.24 2.31
CA VAL A 55 -5.57 -1.15 1.46
C VAL A 55 -4.90 -1.74 0.24
N ASP A 56 -5.42 -1.39 -0.94
CA ASP A 56 -4.89 -1.83 -2.22
C ASP A 56 -4.01 -0.74 -2.84
N LEU A 57 -2.74 -1.08 -3.06
CA LEU A 57 -1.76 -0.20 -3.68
C LEU A 57 -1.19 -0.82 -4.94
N THR A 58 -0.98 0.02 -5.95
CA THR A 58 -0.27 -0.33 -7.18
C THR A 58 0.99 0.51 -7.30
N LEU A 59 2.13 -0.14 -7.53
CA LEU A 59 3.44 0.48 -7.67
C LEU A 59 3.92 0.35 -9.13
N GLU A 60 4.37 1.44 -9.72
CA GLU A 60 5.22 1.41 -10.91
C GLU A 60 6.65 1.03 -10.50
N GLY A 61 6.93 -0.28 -10.46
CA GLY A 61 8.21 -0.82 -10.01
C GLY A 61 8.10 -2.24 -9.46
N ASP A 62 9.12 -2.67 -8.71
CA ASP A 62 9.13 -3.97 -8.02
C ASP A 62 8.42 -3.88 -6.66
N ALA A 63 7.13 -4.23 -6.63
CA ALA A 63 6.33 -4.19 -5.42
C ALA A 63 6.79 -5.19 -4.35
N PRO A 64 7.06 -6.48 -4.68
CA PRO A 64 7.61 -7.43 -3.73
C PRO A 64 8.90 -6.96 -3.05
N THR A 65 9.87 -6.46 -3.80
CA THR A 65 11.14 -5.96 -3.23
C THR A 65 10.91 -4.77 -2.31
N LEU A 66 10.09 -3.80 -2.73
CA LEU A 66 9.77 -2.64 -1.90
C LEU A 66 9.08 -3.05 -0.59
N ALA A 67 8.07 -3.91 -0.67
CA ALA A 67 7.32 -4.38 0.48
C ALA A 67 8.20 -5.15 1.47
N GLN A 68 9.05 -6.06 0.99
CA GLN A 68 9.96 -6.82 1.83
C GLN A 68 10.94 -5.92 2.59
N ARG A 69 11.51 -4.92 1.90
CA ARG A 69 12.41 -3.93 2.50
C ARG A 69 11.71 -3.09 3.57
N VAL A 70 10.46 -2.69 3.32
CA VAL A 70 9.65 -1.94 4.29
C VAL A 70 9.34 -2.78 5.52
N ALA A 71 8.92 -4.04 5.34
CA ALA A 71 8.59 -4.93 6.45
C ALA A 71 9.78 -5.21 7.37
N ALA A 72 11.00 -5.31 6.81
CA ALA A 72 12.22 -5.51 7.60
C ALA A 72 12.46 -4.38 8.64
N GLY A 73 11.91 -3.19 8.40
CA GLY A 73 11.99 -2.05 9.33
C GLY A 73 10.80 -1.91 10.28
N LEU A 74 9.81 -2.81 10.24
CA LEU A 74 8.56 -2.69 10.99
C LEU A 74 8.32 -3.91 11.89
N PRO A 75 8.62 -3.80 13.19
CA PRO A 75 8.33 -4.87 14.15
C PRO A 75 6.86 -5.26 14.14
N GLY A 76 6.57 -6.56 14.12
CA GLY A 76 5.20 -7.08 14.12
C GLY A 76 4.50 -7.10 12.75
N VAL A 77 5.14 -6.59 11.69
CA VAL A 77 4.61 -6.63 10.33
C VAL A 77 5.28 -7.77 9.55
N GLN A 78 4.48 -8.69 9.02
CA GLN A 78 4.93 -9.76 8.15
C GLN A 78 4.75 -9.34 6.68
N CYS A 79 5.69 -9.74 5.82
CA CYS A 79 5.57 -9.61 4.37
C CYS A 79 5.36 -10.98 3.75
N LEU A 80 4.24 -11.16 3.04
CA LEU A 80 3.94 -12.34 2.25
C LEU A 80 4.14 -12.00 0.77
N ILE A 81 4.98 -12.74 0.06
CA ILE A 81 5.26 -12.51 -1.36
C ILE A 81 4.50 -13.51 -2.20
N HIS A 82 3.81 -13.04 -3.23
CA HIS A 82 3.13 -13.84 -4.23
C HIS A 82 3.79 -13.63 -5.60
N SER A 83 4.89 -14.35 -5.83
CA SER A 83 5.76 -14.18 -6.99
C SER A 83 5.04 -14.36 -8.33
N ALA A 84 4.12 -15.33 -8.43
CA ALA A 84 3.35 -15.60 -9.64
C ALA A 84 2.52 -14.39 -10.13
N PHE A 85 2.14 -13.50 -9.21
CA PHE A 85 1.33 -12.31 -9.52
C PHE A 85 2.12 -11.00 -9.37
N ARG A 86 3.39 -11.06 -8.99
CA ARG A 86 4.22 -9.90 -8.67
C ARG A 86 3.55 -8.98 -7.64
N THR A 87 3.00 -9.59 -6.60
CA THR A 87 2.35 -8.88 -5.49
C THR A 87 2.99 -9.26 -4.16
N ALA A 88 2.79 -8.39 -3.18
CA ALA A 88 3.13 -8.65 -1.79
C ALA A 88 2.08 -8.08 -0.85
N THR A 89 1.93 -8.72 0.30
CA THR A 89 1.02 -8.31 1.36
C THR A 89 1.82 -7.98 2.62
N LEU A 90 1.68 -6.75 3.11
CA LEU A 90 2.11 -6.36 4.45
C LEU A 90 0.96 -6.60 5.43
N LYS A 91 1.19 -7.46 6.42
CA LYS A 91 0.19 -7.89 7.38
C LYS A 91 0.67 -7.64 8.81
N GLY A 92 -0.09 -6.86 9.56
CA GLY A 92 0.07 -6.73 11.00
C GLY A 92 -1.03 -7.43 11.78
N SER A 93 -1.23 -7.03 13.04
CA SER A 93 -2.20 -7.65 13.94
C SER A 93 -3.65 -7.54 13.45
N SER A 94 -4.00 -6.42 12.82
CA SER A 94 -5.38 -6.05 12.48
C SER A 94 -5.50 -5.35 11.13
N PHE A 95 -4.46 -5.36 10.31
CA PHE A 95 -4.47 -4.69 9.01
C PHE A 95 -3.83 -5.54 7.92
N ARG A 96 -4.25 -5.24 6.69
CA ARG A 96 -3.70 -5.79 5.46
C ARG A 96 -3.43 -4.66 4.48
N LEU A 97 -2.26 -4.68 3.88
CA LEU A 97 -1.88 -3.75 2.84
C LEU A 97 -1.27 -4.53 1.68
N ASP A 98 -2.03 -4.61 0.60
CA ASP A 98 -1.65 -5.32 -0.61
C ASP A 98 -0.97 -4.35 -1.58
N VAL A 99 0.17 -4.79 -2.14
CA VAL A 99 1.00 -4.00 -3.04
C VAL A 99 1.24 -4.80 -4.30
N THR A 100 0.84 -4.25 -5.43
CA THR A 100 0.90 -4.91 -6.74
C THR A 100 1.80 -4.14 -7.70
N THR A 101 2.67 -4.84 -8.43
CA THR A 101 3.39 -4.23 -9.55
C THR A 101 2.41 -3.88 -10.68
N ALA A 102 2.44 -2.64 -11.14
CA ALA A 102 1.70 -2.19 -12.31
C ALA A 102 2.10 -3.02 -13.55
N ARG A 103 1.11 -3.47 -14.31
CA ARG A 103 1.30 -4.22 -15.56
C ARG A 103 0.17 -3.94 -16.54
N ALA A 104 0.47 -4.08 -17.82
CA ALA A 104 -0.53 -4.13 -18.88
C ALA A 104 -0.75 -5.58 -19.29
N GLU A 105 -2.00 -5.95 -19.53
CA GLU A 105 -2.39 -7.27 -20.04
C GLU A 105 -3.03 -7.07 -21.42
N ILE A 106 -2.72 -7.99 -22.35
CA ILE A 106 -3.28 -8.00 -23.71
C ILE A 106 -4.01 -9.32 -23.86
N TYR A 107 -5.30 -9.26 -24.18
CA TYR A 107 -6.20 -10.40 -24.30
C TYR A 107 -6.66 -10.58 -25.74
#